data_AF-A0A661P519-F1
#
_entry.id   AF-A0A661P519-F1
#
_cell.length_a   1.000
_cell.length_b   1.000
_cell.length_c   1.000
_cell.angle_alpha   90.00
_cell.angle_beta   90.00
_cell.angle_gamma   90.00
#
_symmetry.space_group_name_H-M   'P 1'
#
loop_
_entity.id
_entity.type
_entity.pdbx_description
1 polymer ?
#
loop_
_entity_poly.entity_id
_entity_poly.type
_entity_poly.pdbx_seq_one_letter_code
_entity_poly.pdbx_strand_id
1 'polypeptide(L)'
;MLKAIKELGEHIRKNKNLDVVQVLTESSKLINTKKMICVVFKKENDSLVFDGVHIEDFDQEKARKVLYRTFGHAQYDATLSAKLTSPDKLEKRWRLWFSRYLKKFDDVTFLKLIKNAIEENKNKIFDKISEKYNQLNKQEKRGCLATIKIRDNKGEMYLAEIPEFVEIFKITSMEDFYYKHKVESIGESVCCLCMQRKTVIPASPFFVFTVDKAGFAYEFDRANSWKQLPICFDCALDLQVGKEFLKNQLSFQLYGYQYFVIPFAIQKEVLGEVINEIELHRRSNDYREGLINAEEDILEILKEKKDVFNLIFIFYKTKGKDDFFD
;
A
#
# COMPACT_ATOMS: atom_id res chain seq x y z
N MET A 1 0.88 4.58 21.76
CA MET A 1 0.22 3.82 20.68
C MET A 1 0.94 3.93 19.34
N LEU A 2 0.82 5.04 18.58
CA LEU A 2 1.43 5.17 17.24
C LEU A 2 2.93 4.86 17.21
N LYS A 3 3.68 5.32 18.22
CA LYS A 3 5.11 4.98 18.38
C LYS A 3 5.36 3.46 18.43
N ALA A 4 4.59 2.73 19.24
CA ALA A 4 4.71 1.27 19.35
C ALA A 4 4.40 0.57 18.02
N ILE A 5 3.35 1.01 17.31
CA ILE A 5 3.01 0.49 15.98
C ILE A 5 4.14 0.77 14.97
N LYS A 6 4.71 1.98 15.01
CA LYS A 6 5.82 2.37 14.17
C LYS A 6 7.06 1.50 14.43
N GLU A 7 7.39 1.23 15.68
CA GLU A 7 8.55 0.41 16.06
C GLU A 7 8.36 -1.05 15.66
N LEU A 8 7.16 -1.60 15.87
CA LEU A 8 6.79 -2.91 15.36
C LEU A 8 6.92 -2.97 13.83
N GLY A 9 6.37 -1.98 13.12
CA GLY A 9 6.46 -1.89 11.67
C GLY A 9 7.89 -1.73 11.16
N GLU A 10 8.72 -0.92 11.83
CA GLU A 10 10.15 -0.76 11.55
C GLU A 10 10.89 -2.11 11.67
N HIS A 11 10.63 -2.87 12.73
CA HIS A 11 11.20 -4.21 12.94
C HIS A 11 10.82 -5.17 11.81
N ILE A 12 9.53 -5.29 11.52
CA ILE A 12 9.02 -6.18 10.46
C ILE A 12 9.59 -5.78 9.09
N ARG A 13 9.67 -4.48 8.80
CA ARG A 13 10.19 -3.95 7.55
C ARG A 13 11.67 -4.30 7.37
N LYS A 14 12.48 -4.17 8.43
CA LYS A 14 13.91 -4.55 8.42
C LYS A 14 14.08 -6.05 8.29
N ASN A 15 13.40 -6.85 9.11
CA ASN A 15 13.52 -8.31 9.11
C ASN A 15 13.12 -8.95 7.78
N LYS A 16 12.07 -8.43 7.14
CA LYS A 16 11.60 -8.91 5.82
C LYS A 16 12.30 -8.21 4.65
N ASN A 17 13.25 -7.30 4.92
CA ASN A 17 13.94 -6.49 3.92
C ASN A 17 12.99 -5.83 2.91
N LEU A 18 11.90 -5.23 3.40
CA LEU A 18 10.86 -4.66 2.56
C LEU A 18 11.27 -3.28 2.06
N ASP A 19 11.39 -3.15 0.75
CA ASP A 19 11.63 -1.85 0.12
C ASP A 19 10.37 -0.98 0.06
N VAL A 20 10.54 0.28 -0.36
CA VAL A 20 9.44 1.25 -0.48
C VAL A 20 8.34 0.75 -1.43
N VAL A 21 8.71 0.09 -2.53
CA VAL A 21 7.76 -0.39 -3.55
C VAL A 21 6.89 -1.50 -2.97
N GLN A 22 7.48 -2.44 -2.24
CA GLN A 22 6.78 -3.53 -1.56
C GLN A 22 5.82 -3.00 -0.51
N VAL A 23 6.20 -1.99 0.28
CA VAL A 23 5.33 -1.40 1.30
C VAL A 23 4.15 -0.63 0.67
N LEU A 24 4.38 0.10 -0.43
CA LEU A 24 3.33 0.88 -1.09
C LEU A 24 2.35 0.02 -1.88
N THR A 25 2.80 -1.15 -2.37
CA THR A 25 1.98 -2.10 -3.13
C THR A 25 0.96 -2.79 -2.23
N GLU A 26 -0.32 -2.72 -2.60
CA GLU A 26 -1.41 -3.34 -1.83
C GLU A 26 -1.58 -4.82 -2.17
N SER A 27 -0.54 -5.62 -1.94
CA SER A 27 -0.53 -7.07 -2.25
C SER A 27 -1.64 -7.84 -1.55
N SER A 28 -2.00 -7.49 -0.32
CA SER A 28 -3.09 -8.13 0.43
C SER A 28 -4.46 -7.96 -0.24
N LYS A 29 -4.66 -6.88 -1.02
CA LYS A 29 -5.87 -6.72 -1.83
C LYS A 29 -5.88 -7.66 -3.05
N LEU A 30 -4.75 -8.24 -3.46
CA LEU A 30 -4.65 -9.14 -4.62
C LEU A 30 -4.73 -10.62 -4.25
N ILE A 31 -4.92 -10.99 -2.98
CA ILE A 31 -4.98 -12.41 -2.52
C ILE A 31 -5.96 -13.27 -3.33
N ASN A 32 -7.10 -12.69 -3.71
CA ASN A 32 -8.15 -13.41 -4.45
C ASN A 32 -8.07 -13.24 -5.97
N THR A 33 -7.02 -12.60 -6.49
CA THR A 33 -6.83 -12.40 -7.93
C THR A 33 -6.29 -13.69 -8.55
N LYS A 34 -7.04 -14.26 -9.51
CA LYS A 34 -6.65 -15.49 -10.22
C LYS A 34 -6.07 -15.22 -11.61
N LYS A 35 -6.59 -14.20 -12.29
CA LYS A 35 -6.24 -13.87 -13.68
C LYS A 35 -5.89 -12.40 -13.79
N MET A 36 -5.04 -12.10 -14.76
CA MET A 36 -4.63 -10.75 -15.11
C MET A 36 -4.68 -10.56 -16.63
N ILE A 37 -5.33 -9.50 -17.08
CA ILE A 37 -5.33 -9.08 -18.48
C ILE A 37 -4.17 -8.12 -18.70
N CYS A 38 -3.27 -8.47 -19.61
CA CYS A 38 -2.09 -7.68 -19.94
C CYS A 38 -2.28 -7.00 -21.29
N VAL A 39 -2.19 -5.67 -21.32
CA VAL A 39 -2.13 -4.91 -22.57
C VAL A 39 -0.66 -4.68 -22.91
N VAL A 40 -0.21 -5.21 -24.04
CA VAL A 40 1.19 -5.19 -24.43
C VAL A 40 1.44 -4.11 -25.48
N PHE A 41 2.46 -3.30 -25.23
CA PHE A 41 3.02 -2.36 -26.21
C PHE A 41 4.42 -2.79 -26.56
N LYS A 42 4.73 -2.87 -27.85
CA LYS A 42 6.08 -3.17 -28.34
C LYS A 42 6.84 -1.86 -28.53
N LYS A 43 8.08 -1.83 -28.05
CA LYS A 43 9.00 -0.71 -28.28
C LYS A 43 9.60 -0.82 -29.68
N GLU A 44 9.35 0.18 -30.51
CA GLU A 44 9.90 0.29 -31.86
C GLU A 44 10.62 1.64 -32.00
N ASN A 45 11.96 1.63 -31.96
CA ASN A 45 12.77 2.84 -31.94
C ASN A 45 12.32 3.82 -30.83
N ASP A 46 11.82 4.99 -31.22
CA ASP A 46 11.33 6.06 -30.34
C ASP A 46 9.80 6.04 -30.15
N SER A 47 9.11 4.98 -30.56
CA SER A 47 7.65 4.84 -30.41
C SER A 47 7.25 3.57 -29.65
N LEU A 48 6.00 3.58 -29.20
CA LEU A 48 5.32 2.41 -28.62
C LEU A 48 4.14 2.07 -29.52
N VAL A 49 4.09 0.84 -29.98
CA VAL A 49 3.02 0.35 -30.85
C VAL A 49 2.22 -0.70 -30.09
N PHE A 50 0.89 -0.62 -30.18
CA PHE A 50 0.02 -1.64 -29.59
C PHE A 50 0.27 -3.00 -30.25
N ASP A 51 0.66 -3.98 -29.44
CA ASP A 51 0.99 -5.33 -29.91
C ASP A 51 -0.19 -6.29 -29.71
N GLY A 52 -0.77 -6.31 -28.51
CA GLY A 52 -1.85 -7.24 -28.22
C GLY A 52 -2.39 -7.17 -26.80
N VAL A 53 -3.36 -8.05 -26.53
CA VAL A 53 -3.92 -8.27 -25.19
C VAL A 53 -3.99 -9.77 -24.95
N HIS A 54 -3.42 -10.22 -23.83
CA HIS A 54 -3.47 -11.62 -23.42
C HIS A 54 -3.83 -11.76 -21.94
N ILE A 55 -4.18 -12.98 -21.54
CA ILE A 55 -4.52 -13.34 -20.17
C ILE A 55 -3.35 -14.12 -19.59
N GLU A 56 -2.98 -13.78 -18.35
CA GLU A 56 -2.03 -14.53 -17.55
C GLU A 56 -2.68 -15.02 -16.26
N ASP A 57 -2.18 -16.15 -15.75
CA ASP A 57 -2.43 -16.53 -14.36
C ASP A 57 -1.75 -15.54 -13.41
N PHE A 58 -2.42 -15.23 -12.32
CA PHE A 58 -1.89 -14.37 -11.27
C PHE A 58 -1.57 -15.20 -10.03
N ASP A 59 -0.36 -14.99 -9.53
CA ASP A 59 0.13 -15.48 -8.25
C ASP A 59 0.60 -14.28 -7.40
N GLN A 60 0.81 -14.49 -6.10
CA GLN A 60 1.21 -13.40 -5.21
C GLN A 60 2.62 -12.87 -5.48
N GLU A 61 3.50 -13.63 -6.14
CA GLU A 61 4.84 -13.17 -6.49
C GLU A 61 4.79 -12.05 -7.53
N LYS A 62 3.75 -12.05 -8.38
CA LYS A 62 3.48 -10.96 -9.35
C LYS A 62 2.95 -9.68 -8.72
N ALA A 63 2.51 -9.68 -7.46
CA ALA A 63 1.95 -8.49 -6.82
C ALA A 63 2.94 -7.31 -6.84
N ARG A 64 4.22 -7.56 -6.53
CA ARG A 64 5.27 -6.52 -6.61
C ARG A 64 5.51 -6.03 -8.04
N LYS A 65 5.37 -6.91 -9.03
CA LYS A 65 5.68 -6.61 -10.44
C LYS A 65 4.69 -5.63 -11.07
N VAL A 66 3.43 -5.67 -10.62
CA VAL A 66 2.35 -4.89 -11.22
C VAL A 66 2.17 -3.49 -10.62
N LEU A 67 2.84 -3.14 -9.51
CA LEU A 67 2.73 -1.80 -8.88
C LEU A 67 1.27 -1.38 -8.60
N TYR A 68 0.48 -2.27 -7.99
CA TYR A 68 -0.94 -2.03 -7.70
C TYR A 68 -1.13 -1.29 -6.38
N ARG A 69 -1.82 -0.15 -6.42
CA ARG A 69 -2.30 0.58 -5.24
C ARG A 69 -3.52 1.40 -5.60
N THR A 70 -4.54 1.39 -4.75
CA THR A 70 -5.77 2.17 -4.90
C THR A 70 -5.68 3.50 -4.16
N PHE A 71 -6.45 4.49 -4.64
CA PHE A 71 -6.65 5.75 -3.92
C PHE A 71 -8.00 5.80 -3.21
N GLY A 72 -8.09 6.59 -2.14
CA GLY A 72 -9.32 6.73 -1.36
C GLY A 72 -10.54 7.24 -2.16
N HIS A 73 -10.32 8.04 -3.20
CA HIS A 73 -11.38 8.57 -4.07
C HIS A 73 -11.87 7.57 -5.14
N ALA A 74 -11.18 6.44 -5.34
CA ALA A 74 -11.54 5.33 -6.24
C ALA A 74 -11.81 5.70 -7.72
N GLN A 75 -11.36 6.86 -8.18
CA GLN A 75 -11.57 7.34 -9.57
C GLN A 75 -10.54 6.76 -10.56
N TYR A 76 -9.33 6.49 -10.07
CA TYR A 76 -8.19 5.86 -10.73
C TYR A 76 -7.26 5.33 -9.62
N ASP A 77 -6.27 4.55 -10.01
CA ASP A 77 -5.30 3.89 -9.13
C ASP A 77 -3.92 4.58 -9.23
N ALA A 78 -2.93 4.17 -8.45
CA ALA A 78 -1.61 4.83 -8.44
C ALA A 78 -0.84 4.67 -9.76
N THR A 79 -1.14 3.61 -10.51
CA THR A 79 -0.56 3.30 -11.83
C THR A 79 -1.65 2.80 -12.79
N LEU A 80 -1.23 2.32 -13.96
CA LEU A 80 -2.10 1.69 -14.95
C LEU A 80 -2.52 0.26 -14.58
N SER A 81 -2.13 -0.24 -13.40
CA SER A 81 -2.63 -1.49 -12.83
C SER A 81 -3.91 -1.27 -12.02
N ALA A 82 -4.99 -1.95 -12.40
CA ALA A 82 -6.30 -1.76 -11.79
C ALA A 82 -7.07 -3.07 -11.71
N LYS A 83 -7.88 -3.26 -10.66
CA LYS A 83 -8.85 -4.37 -10.63
C LYS A 83 -9.93 -4.12 -11.67
N LEU A 84 -10.09 -5.06 -12.58
CA LEU A 84 -11.03 -4.97 -13.69
C LEU A 84 -12.43 -5.33 -13.22
N THR A 85 -13.31 -4.34 -13.22
CA THR A 85 -14.76 -4.56 -12.99
C THR A 85 -15.54 -4.54 -14.31
N SER A 86 -15.20 -3.59 -15.18
CA SER A 86 -15.64 -3.54 -16.57
C SER A 86 -14.60 -2.81 -17.43
N PRO A 87 -14.49 -3.13 -18.73
CA PRO A 87 -13.59 -2.43 -19.66
C PRO A 87 -13.81 -0.91 -19.68
N ASP A 88 -15.06 -0.43 -19.70
CA ASP A 88 -15.36 1.01 -19.72
C ASP A 88 -14.86 1.75 -18.48
N LYS A 89 -14.94 1.10 -17.30
CA LYS A 89 -14.43 1.66 -16.05
C LYS A 89 -12.91 1.74 -16.07
N LEU A 90 -12.24 0.73 -16.64
CA LEU A 90 -10.79 0.72 -16.81
C LEU A 90 -10.35 1.88 -17.72
N GLU A 91 -11.02 2.04 -18.87
CA GLU A 91 -10.74 3.14 -19.80
C GLU A 91 -10.85 4.50 -19.10
N LYS A 92 -11.97 4.72 -18.38
CA LYS A 92 -12.18 5.96 -17.63
C LYS A 92 -11.08 6.18 -16.59
N ARG A 93 -10.67 5.14 -15.87
CA ARG A 93 -9.58 5.20 -14.87
C ARG A 93 -8.26 5.62 -15.51
N TRP A 94 -7.84 4.97 -16.60
CA TRP A 94 -6.60 5.30 -17.31
C TRP A 94 -6.62 6.71 -17.87
N ARG A 95 -7.73 7.14 -18.49
CA ARG A 95 -7.88 8.52 -18.99
C ARG A 95 -7.72 9.55 -17.87
N LEU A 96 -8.38 9.35 -16.73
CA LEU A 96 -8.26 10.24 -15.58
C LEU A 96 -6.84 10.26 -15.02
N TRP A 97 -6.21 9.09 -14.91
CA TRP A 97 -4.82 8.96 -14.47
C TRP A 97 -3.87 9.80 -15.35
N PHE A 98 -3.92 9.62 -16.67
CA PHE A 98 -3.10 10.41 -17.61
C PHE A 98 -3.40 11.90 -17.51
N SER A 99 -4.67 12.30 -17.38
CA SER A 99 -5.04 13.72 -17.28
C SER A 99 -4.42 14.44 -16.08
N ARG A 100 -4.20 13.71 -14.97
CA ARG A 100 -3.54 14.22 -13.77
C ARG A 100 -2.02 14.16 -13.90
N TYR A 101 -1.49 13.00 -14.25
CA TYR A 101 -0.06 12.72 -14.10
C TYR A 101 0.79 13.12 -15.29
N LEU A 102 0.23 13.32 -16.49
CA LEU A 102 0.98 13.92 -17.60
C LEU A 102 1.37 15.38 -17.34
N LYS A 103 0.57 16.12 -16.57
CA LYS A 103 0.91 17.49 -16.18
C LYS A 103 2.00 17.54 -15.12
N LYS A 104 2.08 16.50 -14.28
CA LYS A 104 3.03 16.40 -13.18
C LYS A 104 4.37 15.81 -13.61
N PHE A 105 4.36 14.94 -14.61
CA PHE A 105 5.51 14.26 -15.19
C PHE A 105 5.67 14.66 -16.67
N ASP A 106 5.56 15.95 -16.96
CA ASP A 106 5.60 16.49 -18.32
C ASP A 106 6.94 16.24 -19.03
N ASP A 107 8.03 16.17 -18.28
CA ASP A 107 9.37 15.80 -18.78
C ASP A 107 9.53 14.30 -19.10
N VAL A 108 8.59 13.45 -18.69
CA VAL A 108 8.68 12.01 -18.90
C VAL A 108 8.11 11.65 -20.29
N THR A 109 8.97 11.73 -21.31
CA THR A 109 8.64 11.38 -22.71
C THR A 109 7.94 10.03 -22.84
N PHE A 110 8.38 9.05 -22.05
CA PHE A 110 7.82 7.70 -22.05
C PHE A 110 6.32 7.64 -21.72
N LEU A 111 5.83 8.47 -20.78
CA LEU A 111 4.40 8.53 -20.46
C LEU A 111 3.56 9.08 -21.61
N LYS A 112 4.09 10.06 -22.34
CA LYS A 112 3.45 10.61 -23.54
C LYS A 112 3.33 9.54 -24.62
N LEU A 113 4.38 8.73 -24.83
CA LEU A 113 4.36 7.62 -25.78
C LEU A 113 3.27 6.58 -25.45
N ILE A 114 3.17 6.14 -24.19
CA ILE A 114 2.13 5.17 -23.78
C ILE A 114 0.74 5.76 -23.98
N LYS A 115 0.54 7.02 -23.56
CA LYS A 115 -0.75 7.70 -23.69
C LYS A 115 -1.18 7.77 -25.16
N ASN A 116 -0.28 8.18 -26.05
CA ASN A 116 -0.55 8.25 -27.49
C ASN A 116 -0.86 6.87 -28.07
N ALA A 117 -0.08 5.84 -27.71
CA ALA A 117 -0.31 4.47 -28.17
C ALA A 117 -1.70 3.94 -27.75
N ILE A 118 -2.14 4.28 -26.53
CA ILE A 118 -3.48 3.95 -26.02
C ILE A 118 -4.56 4.74 -26.78
N GLU A 119 -4.37 6.04 -27.02
CA GLU A 119 -5.37 6.87 -27.69
C GLU A 119 -5.56 6.49 -29.17
N GLU A 120 -4.46 6.23 -29.91
CA GLU A 120 -4.48 5.79 -31.31
C GLU A 120 -5.16 4.42 -31.50
N ASN A 121 -5.02 3.53 -30.50
CA ASN A 121 -5.55 2.17 -30.56
C ASN A 121 -6.71 1.94 -29.60
N LYS A 122 -7.36 3.01 -29.12
CA LYS A 122 -8.33 2.97 -28.03
C LYS A 122 -9.39 1.88 -28.21
N ASN A 123 -10.18 1.95 -29.29
CA ASN A 123 -11.27 1.00 -29.52
C ASN A 123 -10.73 -0.43 -29.60
N LYS A 124 -9.65 -0.65 -30.37
CA LYS A 124 -9.01 -1.96 -30.52
C LYS A 124 -8.56 -2.55 -29.19
N ILE A 125 -7.97 -1.74 -28.30
CA ILE A 125 -7.49 -2.16 -26.99
C ILE A 125 -8.68 -2.59 -26.12
N PHE A 126 -9.67 -1.72 -25.95
CA PHE A 126 -10.78 -1.97 -25.03
C PHE A 126 -11.76 -3.03 -25.55
N ASP A 127 -11.91 -3.18 -26.87
CA ASP A 127 -12.64 -4.29 -27.48
C ASP A 127 -11.95 -5.63 -27.19
N LYS A 128 -10.62 -5.72 -27.36
CA LYS A 128 -9.86 -6.92 -27.01
C LYS A 128 -9.88 -7.22 -25.51
N ILE A 129 -9.79 -6.20 -24.65
CA ILE A 129 -9.94 -6.39 -23.19
C ILE A 129 -11.34 -6.93 -22.88
N SER A 130 -12.38 -6.40 -23.52
CA SER A 130 -13.76 -6.88 -23.36
C SER A 130 -13.91 -8.34 -23.79
N GLU A 131 -13.36 -8.70 -24.95
CA GLU A 131 -13.33 -10.07 -25.45
C GLU A 131 -12.66 -11.03 -24.44
N LYS A 132 -11.43 -10.69 -23.99
CA LYS A 132 -10.68 -11.49 -23.01
C LYS A 132 -11.39 -11.57 -21.66
N TYR A 133 -11.93 -10.45 -21.17
CA TYR A 133 -12.68 -10.44 -19.92
C TYR A 133 -13.94 -11.30 -20.01
N ASN A 134 -14.63 -11.31 -21.16
CA ASN A 134 -15.83 -12.12 -21.33
C ASN A 134 -15.56 -13.63 -21.40
N GLN A 135 -14.37 -14.03 -21.86
CA GLN A 135 -13.90 -15.43 -21.85
C GLN A 135 -13.69 -15.99 -20.43
N LEU A 136 -13.49 -15.12 -19.43
CA LEU A 136 -13.27 -15.55 -18.05
C LEU A 136 -14.56 -16.07 -17.39
N ASN A 137 -14.42 -17.12 -16.57
CA ASN A 137 -15.52 -17.62 -15.76
C ASN A 137 -15.84 -16.66 -14.58
N LYS A 138 -16.97 -16.88 -13.90
CA LYS A 138 -17.44 -16.00 -12.81
C LYS A 138 -16.42 -15.85 -11.66
N GLN A 139 -15.66 -16.90 -11.35
CA GLN A 139 -14.65 -16.84 -10.28
C GLN A 139 -13.41 -16.08 -10.72
N GLU A 140 -12.98 -16.23 -11.98
CA GLU A 140 -11.83 -15.51 -12.55
C GLU A 140 -12.12 -14.03 -12.75
N LYS A 141 -13.35 -13.68 -13.16
CA LYS A 141 -13.82 -12.29 -13.22
C LYS A 141 -13.77 -11.62 -11.85
N ARG A 142 -14.05 -12.37 -10.77
CA ARG A 142 -14.04 -11.85 -9.40
C ARG A 142 -12.60 -11.58 -8.95
N GLY A 143 -12.17 -10.34 -9.14
CA GLY A 143 -10.83 -9.90 -8.76
C GLY A 143 -9.80 -9.97 -9.89
N CYS A 144 -10.23 -10.13 -11.14
CA CYS A 144 -9.37 -9.99 -12.31
C CYS A 144 -8.60 -8.66 -12.25
N LEU A 145 -7.30 -8.71 -12.50
CA LEU A 145 -6.46 -7.52 -12.63
C LEU A 145 -6.31 -7.14 -14.10
N ALA A 146 -6.12 -5.86 -14.39
CA ALA A 146 -5.64 -5.38 -15.68
C ALA A 146 -4.38 -4.57 -15.46
N THR A 147 -3.39 -4.72 -16.34
CA THR A 147 -2.14 -3.97 -16.31
C THR A 147 -1.62 -3.77 -17.74
N ILE A 148 -0.54 -2.99 -17.87
CA ILE A 148 0.19 -2.87 -19.12
C ILE A 148 1.55 -3.57 -19.00
N LYS A 149 2.08 -3.99 -20.16
CA LYS A 149 3.43 -4.53 -20.30
C LYS A 149 4.12 -3.88 -21.49
N ILE A 150 5.44 -3.81 -21.43
CA ILE A 150 6.25 -3.29 -22.51
C ILE A 150 7.14 -4.41 -23.03
N ARG A 151 7.03 -4.71 -24.32
CA ARG A 151 7.87 -5.72 -24.97
C ARG A 151 9.06 -5.06 -25.67
N ASP A 152 10.24 -5.57 -25.39
CA ASP A 152 11.47 -5.28 -26.13
C ASP A 152 12.06 -6.58 -26.72
N ASN A 153 13.32 -6.54 -27.15
CA ASN A 153 14.01 -7.70 -27.72
C ASN A 153 14.28 -8.83 -26.70
N LYS A 154 14.21 -8.54 -25.40
CA LYS A 154 14.47 -9.49 -24.31
C LYS A 154 13.20 -10.15 -23.79
N GLY A 155 12.04 -9.52 -24.00
CA GLY A 155 10.75 -10.08 -23.63
C GLY A 155 9.76 -9.02 -23.16
N GLU A 156 8.72 -9.45 -22.46
CA GLU A 156 7.74 -8.56 -21.86
C GLU A 156 8.13 -8.17 -20.44
N MET A 157 8.19 -6.87 -20.19
CA MET A 157 8.47 -6.28 -18.90
C MET A 157 7.17 -5.82 -18.22
N TYR A 158 7.04 -6.12 -16.94
CA TYR A 158 6.05 -5.56 -16.05
C TYR A 158 6.41 -4.12 -15.65
N LEU A 159 5.44 -3.40 -15.07
CA LEU A 159 5.65 -2.01 -14.62
C LEU A 159 6.82 -1.86 -13.65
N ALA A 160 7.04 -2.81 -12.73
CA ALA A 160 8.14 -2.73 -11.77
C ALA A 160 9.54 -2.94 -12.39
N GLU A 161 9.60 -3.46 -13.62
CA GLU A 161 10.86 -3.66 -14.36
C GLU A 161 11.23 -2.42 -15.20
N ILE A 162 10.36 -1.40 -15.20
CA ILE A 162 10.55 -0.14 -15.93
C ILE A 162 10.85 0.97 -14.90
N PRO A 163 12.10 1.48 -14.82
CA PRO A 163 12.51 2.44 -13.79
C PRO A 163 11.62 3.67 -13.68
N GLU A 164 11.17 4.21 -14.82
CA GLU A 164 10.28 5.37 -14.88
C GLU A 164 8.96 5.09 -14.15
N PHE A 165 8.38 3.90 -14.34
CA PHE A 165 7.14 3.51 -13.65
C PHE A 165 7.35 3.25 -12.16
N VAL A 166 8.51 2.78 -11.75
CA VAL A 166 8.84 2.63 -10.33
C VAL A 166 8.88 3.99 -9.64
N GLU A 167 9.52 4.99 -10.25
CA GLU A 167 9.57 6.35 -9.69
C GLU A 167 8.20 7.04 -9.70
N ILE A 168 7.46 6.92 -10.81
CA ILE A 168 6.07 7.39 -10.88
C ILE A 168 5.25 6.76 -9.78
N PHE A 169 5.32 5.43 -9.60
CA PHE A 169 4.56 4.72 -8.59
C PHE A 169 4.88 5.19 -7.17
N LYS A 170 6.15 5.42 -6.83
CA LYS A 170 6.54 5.96 -5.51
C LYS A 170 5.89 7.32 -5.28
N ILE A 171 6.00 8.23 -6.25
CA ILE A 171 5.47 9.60 -6.15
C ILE A 171 3.95 9.59 -6.05
N THR A 172 3.26 8.91 -6.98
CA THR A 172 1.79 8.88 -6.99
C THR A 172 1.23 8.17 -5.76
N SER A 173 1.86 7.09 -5.30
CA SER A 173 1.43 6.37 -4.10
C SER A 173 1.59 7.17 -2.82
N MET A 174 2.59 8.04 -2.78
CA MET A 174 2.85 8.92 -1.63
C MET A 174 1.89 10.11 -1.56
N GLU A 175 1.33 10.57 -2.69
CA GLU A 175 0.38 11.69 -2.73
C GLU A 175 -0.82 11.47 -1.81
N ASP A 176 -1.33 10.25 -1.74
CA ASP A 176 -2.51 9.92 -0.93
C ASP A 176 -2.35 10.24 0.56
N PHE A 177 -1.11 10.31 1.04
CA PHE A 177 -0.82 10.69 2.41
C PHE A 177 -0.98 12.18 2.69
N TYR A 178 -0.81 13.05 1.70
CA TYR A 178 -0.73 14.49 1.90
C TYR A 178 -1.65 15.32 0.99
N TYR A 179 -2.19 14.76 -0.09
CA TYR A 179 -3.11 15.43 -0.98
C TYR A 179 -4.55 14.94 -0.75
N LYS A 180 -5.36 15.75 -0.06
CA LYS A 180 -6.77 15.44 0.21
C LYS A 180 -7.62 16.66 -0.06
N HIS A 181 -8.83 16.46 -0.60
CA HIS A 181 -9.78 17.54 -0.90
C HIS A 181 -9.20 18.71 -1.72
N LYS A 182 -8.28 18.42 -2.65
CA LYS A 182 -7.53 19.40 -3.46
C LYS A 182 -6.56 20.29 -2.67
N VAL A 183 -6.21 19.92 -1.45
CA VAL A 183 -5.26 20.61 -0.59
C VAL A 183 -4.03 19.73 -0.38
N GLU A 184 -2.84 20.29 -0.59
CA GLU A 184 -1.56 19.66 -0.23
C GLU A 184 -1.20 20.01 1.21
N SER A 185 -1.03 18.99 2.03
CA SER A 185 -0.65 19.07 3.45
C SER A 185 0.77 18.54 3.64
N ILE A 186 1.76 19.30 3.22
CA ILE A 186 3.18 18.91 3.27
C ILE A 186 4.04 20.09 3.72
N GLY A 187 5.10 19.82 4.49
CA GLY A 187 6.05 20.87 4.89
C GLY A 187 7.26 20.33 5.66
N GLU A 188 8.19 21.19 6.04
CA GLU A 188 9.39 20.82 6.80
C GLU A 188 9.16 21.03 8.30
N SER A 189 9.32 19.96 9.10
CA SER A 189 9.20 20.04 10.55
C SER A 189 9.91 18.88 11.24
N VAL A 190 9.85 18.83 12.58
CA VAL A 190 10.31 17.69 13.36
C VAL A 190 9.22 16.62 13.33
N CYS A 191 9.56 15.41 12.88
CA CYS A 191 8.64 14.29 12.91
C CYS A 191 8.34 13.87 14.35
N CYS A 192 7.06 13.74 14.71
CA CYS A 192 6.63 13.38 16.07
C CYS A 192 6.93 11.91 16.47
N LEU A 193 7.41 11.07 15.53
CA LEU A 193 7.71 9.66 15.80
C LEU A 193 9.21 9.38 15.87
N CYS A 194 10.02 9.92 14.95
CA CYS A 194 11.47 9.73 14.97
C CYS A 194 12.26 10.93 15.50
N MET A 195 11.59 12.06 15.79
CA MET A 195 12.19 13.31 16.29
C MET A 195 13.24 13.94 15.36
N GLN A 196 13.32 13.50 14.10
CA GLN A 196 14.21 14.08 13.09
C GLN A 196 13.50 15.21 12.32
N ARG A 197 14.23 16.27 12.00
CA ARG A 197 13.76 17.33 11.10
C ARG A 197 13.81 16.83 9.65
N LYS A 198 12.64 16.73 9.00
CA LYS A 198 12.44 16.20 7.64
C LYS A 198 11.16 16.81 7.04
N THR A 199 10.89 16.50 5.77
CA THR A 199 9.56 16.66 5.18
C THR A 199 8.54 15.80 5.92
N VAL A 200 7.44 16.41 6.35
CA VAL A 200 6.36 15.79 7.12
C VAL A 200 4.99 15.99 6.46
N ILE A 201 4.09 15.08 6.78
CA ILE A 201 2.76 14.91 6.19
C ILE A 201 1.77 14.38 7.26
N PRO A 202 0.45 14.55 7.10
CA PRO A 202 -0.58 14.04 8.00
C PRO A 202 -0.88 12.54 7.77
N ALA A 203 0.15 11.70 7.84
CA ALA A 203 0.10 10.32 7.36
C ALA A 203 -0.20 9.26 8.45
N SER A 204 -1.20 9.50 9.30
CA SER A 204 -1.71 8.40 10.15
C SER A 204 -2.48 7.41 9.28
N PRO A 205 -2.13 6.11 9.28
CA PRO A 205 -2.94 5.10 8.61
C PRO A 205 -4.17 4.69 9.46
N PHE A 206 -4.37 5.35 10.60
CA PHE A 206 -5.47 5.12 11.56
C PHE A 206 -6.36 6.36 11.68
N PHE A 207 -7.67 6.14 11.78
CA PHE A 207 -8.68 7.20 11.94
C PHE A 207 -8.81 7.72 13.39
N VAL A 208 -7.73 7.66 14.17
CA VAL A 208 -7.70 8.16 15.55
C VAL A 208 -7.54 9.69 15.63
N PHE A 209 -7.32 10.35 14.50
CA PHE A 209 -7.17 11.78 14.39
C PHE A 209 -8.29 12.36 13.53
N THR A 210 -9.25 13.05 14.16
CA THR A 210 -10.38 13.69 13.48
C THR A 210 -10.30 15.20 13.61
N VAL A 211 -10.59 15.90 12.50
CA VAL A 211 -10.64 17.37 12.41
C VAL A 211 -12.02 17.83 11.96
N ASP A 212 -13.02 17.01 12.25
CA ASP A 212 -14.43 17.22 11.90
C ASP A 212 -15.03 18.43 12.62
N LYS A 213 -14.45 18.86 13.74
CA LYS A 213 -14.81 20.08 14.46
C LYS A 213 -13.66 21.07 14.46
N ALA A 214 -13.96 22.36 14.35
CA ALA A 214 -12.95 23.41 14.38
C ALA A 214 -12.07 23.33 15.65
N GLY A 215 -12.66 22.99 16.81
CA GLY A 215 -11.92 22.81 18.06
C GLY A 215 -10.93 21.63 18.08
N PHE A 216 -10.97 20.73 17.09
CA PHE A 216 -10.00 19.65 16.95
C PHE A 216 -8.87 19.99 15.97
N ALA A 217 -9.03 21.05 15.17
CA ALA A 217 -8.01 21.50 14.23
C ALA A 217 -7.01 22.46 14.89
N TYR A 218 -5.76 22.41 14.43
CA TYR A 218 -4.72 23.35 14.85
C TYR A 218 -5.14 24.79 14.51
N GLU A 219 -4.99 25.73 15.45
CA GLU A 219 -5.39 27.14 15.28
C GLU A 219 -6.86 27.32 14.88
N PHE A 220 -7.72 26.31 15.14
CA PHE A 220 -9.11 26.28 14.66
C PHE A 220 -9.27 26.30 13.14
N ASP A 221 -8.19 26.05 12.39
CA ASP A 221 -8.17 25.98 10.93
C ASP A 221 -7.90 24.54 10.46
N ARG A 222 -8.89 23.96 9.78
CA ARG A 222 -8.78 22.61 9.22
C ARG A 222 -7.60 22.48 8.25
N ALA A 223 -7.26 23.53 7.52
CA ALA A 223 -6.12 23.52 6.60
C ALA A 223 -4.78 23.31 7.33
N ASN A 224 -4.70 23.67 8.61
CA ASN A 224 -3.51 23.52 9.45
C ASN A 224 -3.46 22.21 10.25
N SER A 225 -4.49 21.36 10.16
CA SER A 225 -4.59 20.13 10.95
C SER A 225 -3.41 19.18 10.79
N TRP A 226 -2.73 19.20 9.64
CA TRP A 226 -1.57 18.36 9.41
C TRP A 226 -0.39 18.67 10.33
N LYS A 227 -0.34 19.88 10.89
CA LYS A 227 0.68 20.31 11.86
C LYS A 227 0.55 19.61 13.21
N GLN A 228 -0.62 19.06 13.56
CA GLN A 228 -0.83 18.32 14.82
C GLN A 228 -0.22 16.92 14.80
N LEU A 229 -0.03 16.34 13.61
CA LEU A 229 0.55 15.01 13.46
C LEU A 229 1.62 14.99 12.36
N PRO A 230 2.75 15.71 12.55
CA PRO A 230 3.80 15.79 11.55
C PRO A 230 4.58 14.46 11.50
N ILE A 231 4.32 13.65 10.49
CA ILE A 231 4.97 12.35 10.29
C ILE A 231 5.82 12.39 9.01
N CYS A 232 7.08 11.95 9.05
CA CYS A 232 7.89 11.83 7.84
C CYS A 232 7.54 10.56 7.03
N PHE A 233 7.86 10.55 5.74
CA PHE A 233 7.55 9.42 4.85
C PHE A 233 8.07 8.07 5.36
N ASP A 234 9.29 8.01 5.91
CA ASP A 234 9.86 6.77 6.47
C ASP A 234 8.98 6.21 7.60
N CYS A 235 8.57 7.06 8.53
CA CYS A 235 7.70 6.65 9.64
C CYS A 235 6.28 6.31 9.17
N ALA A 236 5.78 6.96 8.11
CA ALA A 236 4.50 6.62 7.50
C ALA A 236 4.51 5.21 6.88
N LEU A 237 5.61 4.85 6.20
CA LEU A 237 5.82 3.50 5.66
C LEU A 237 5.90 2.47 6.78
N ASP A 238 6.67 2.74 7.83
CA ASP A 238 6.77 1.84 8.99
C ASP A 238 5.40 1.67 9.67
N LEU A 239 4.63 2.75 9.84
CA LEU A 239 3.26 2.68 10.36
C LEU A 239 2.33 1.83 9.46
N GLN A 240 2.47 1.90 8.14
CA GLN A 240 1.68 1.09 7.20
C GLN A 240 2.02 -0.40 7.35
N VAL A 241 3.31 -0.74 7.46
CA VAL A 241 3.76 -2.12 7.75
C VAL A 241 3.22 -2.59 9.10
N GLY A 242 3.32 -1.77 10.13
CA GLY A 242 2.80 -2.06 11.46
C GLY A 242 1.30 -2.30 11.44
N LYS A 243 0.53 -1.45 10.76
CA LYS A 243 -0.93 -1.61 10.59
C LYS A 243 -1.30 -2.95 9.95
N GLU A 244 -0.61 -3.32 8.85
CA GLU A 244 -0.89 -4.57 8.15
C GLU A 244 -0.52 -5.78 9.01
N PHE A 245 0.60 -5.71 9.74
CA PHE A 245 0.97 -6.75 10.70
C PHE A 245 -0.06 -6.90 11.81
N LEU A 246 -0.53 -5.80 12.39
CA LEU A 246 -1.58 -5.81 13.41
C LEU A 246 -2.86 -6.48 12.90
N LYS A 247 -3.32 -6.08 11.70
CA LYS A 247 -4.48 -6.66 11.04
C LYS A 247 -4.37 -8.17 10.86
N ASN A 248 -3.22 -8.64 10.43
CA ASN A 248 -3.05 -10.03 10.01
C ASN A 248 -2.65 -10.96 11.15
N GLN A 249 -2.00 -10.46 12.21
CA GLN A 249 -1.40 -11.30 13.25
C GLN A 249 -1.87 -10.96 14.67
N LEU A 250 -2.20 -9.70 14.95
CA LEU A 250 -2.48 -9.22 16.31
C LEU A 250 -3.92 -8.71 16.47
N SER A 251 -4.82 -9.18 15.61
CA SER A 251 -6.25 -8.87 15.62
C SER A 251 -7.02 -10.00 16.30
N PHE A 252 -7.78 -9.67 17.34
CA PHE A 252 -8.49 -10.63 18.16
C PHE A 252 -9.93 -10.20 18.42
N GLN A 253 -10.75 -11.16 18.85
CA GLN A 253 -12.15 -10.95 19.20
C GLN A 253 -12.39 -11.32 20.67
N LEU A 254 -13.07 -10.43 21.40
CA LEU A 254 -13.49 -10.63 22.79
C LEU A 254 -14.95 -10.21 22.92
N TYR A 255 -15.85 -11.15 23.22
CA TYR A 255 -17.30 -10.92 23.38
C TYR A 255 -17.95 -10.09 22.25
N GLY A 256 -17.54 -10.33 21.00
CA GLY A 256 -18.05 -9.60 19.83
C GLY A 256 -17.35 -8.27 19.52
N TYR A 257 -16.46 -7.80 20.40
CA TYR A 257 -15.59 -6.67 20.14
C TYR A 257 -14.30 -7.12 19.47
N GLN A 258 -13.87 -6.40 18.43
CA GLN A 258 -12.56 -6.60 17.82
C GLN A 258 -11.55 -5.72 18.53
N TYR A 259 -10.33 -6.22 18.72
CA TYR A 259 -9.25 -5.46 19.32
C TYR A 259 -7.89 -5.86 18.77
N PHE A 260 -6.96 -4.92 18.80
CA PHE A 260 -5.54 -5.18 18.57
C PHE A 260 -4.81 -5.32 19.90
N VAL A 261 -3.77 -6.16 19.92
CA VAL A 261 -2.74 -6.15 20.96
C VAL A 261 -1.46 -5.64 20.34
N ILE A 262 -0.98 -4.49 20.80
CA ILE A 262 0.26 -3.91 20.29
C ILE A 262 1.37 -4.13 21.32
N PRO A 263 2.36 -4.98 21.03
CA PRO A 263 3.52 -5.16 21.88
C PRO A 263 4.41 -3.92 21.85
N PHE A 264 4.96 -3.57 23.01
CA PHE A 264 5.87 -2.44 23.18
C PHE A 264 6.91 -2.76 24.25
N ALA A 265 8.18 -2.59 23.93
CA ALA A 265 9.29 -2.63 24.88
C ALA A 265 9.96 -1.24 24.96
N ILE A 266 10.67 -0.94 26.06
CA ILE A 266 11.39 0.35 26.16
C ILE A 266 12.57 0.35 25.19
N GLN A 267 13.29 -0.77 25.09
CA GLN A 267 14.39 -0.98 24.16
C GLN A 267 13.88 -1.64 22.88
N LYS A 268 14.30 -1.12 21.72
CA LYS A 268 13.81 -1.61 20.41
C LYS A 268 14.31 -3.01 20.10
N GLU A 269 15.51 -3.32 20.56
CA GLU A 269 16.18 -4.60 20.40
C GLU A 269 15.37 -5.70 21.09
N VAL A 270 14.89 -5.41 22.31
CA VAL A 270 14.03 -6.32 23.08
C VAL A 270 12.70 -6.57 22.39
N LEU A 271 12.05 -5.52 21.87
CA LEU A 271 10.84 -5.71 21.06
C LEU A 271 11.12 -6.65 19.89
N GLY A 272 12.26 -6.48 19.22
CA GLY A 272 12.63 -7.32 18.09
C GLY A 272 12.85 -8.79 18.46
N GLU A 273 13.56 -9.06 19.56
CA GLU A 273 13.78 -10.40 20.11
C GLU A 273 12.44 -11.05 20.49
N VAL A 274 11.58 -10.35 21.23
CA VAL A 274 10.25 -10.85 21.61
C VAL A 274 9.39 -11.19 20.40
N ILE A 275 9.34 -10.33 19.38
CA ILE A 275 8.57 -10.61 18.15
C ILE A 275 9.13 -11.85 17.44
N ASN A 276 10.45 -12.03 17.42
CA ASN A 276 11.07 -13.20 16.80
C ASN A 276 10.72 -14.48 17.56
N GLU A 277 10.74 -14.48 18.90
CA GLU A 277 10.34 -15.65 19.70
C GLU A 277 8.88 -16.02 19.45
N ILE A 278 7.98 -15.04 19.41
CA ILE A 278 6.57 -15.30 19.11
C ILE A 278 6.43 -15.93 17.71
N GLU A 279 7.18 -15.45 16.71
CA GLU A 279 7.18 -16.00 15.36
C GLU A 279 7.81 -17.40 15.28
N LEU A 280 8.77 -17.74 16.15
CA LEU A 280 9.38 -19.06 16.24
C LEU A 280 8.43 -20.08 16.88
N HIS A 281 7.68 -19.67 17.90
CA HIS A 281 6.81 -20.56 18.68
C HIS A 281 5.38 -20.66 18.12
N ARG A 282 5.03 -19.91 17.07
CA ARG A 282 3.71 -20.01 16.43
C ARG A 282 3.57 -21.32 15.64
N ARG A 283 2.42 -21.99 15.75
CA ARG A 283 2.05 -23.09 14.84
C ARG A 283 0.97 -22.59 13.88
N SER A 284 1.00 -23.10 12.63
CA SER A 284 -0.06 -22.85 11.63
C SER A 284 -0.44 -21.37 11.41
N ASN A 285 0.54 -20.45 11.35
CA ASN A 285 0.35 -19.00 11.18
C ASN A 285 -0.52 -18.32 12.26
N ASP A 286 -0.81 -18.98 13.40
CA ASP A 286 -1.56 -18.36 14.50
C ASP A 286 -0.61 -17.71 15.51
N TYR A 287 -0.55 -16.39 15.47
CA TYR A 287 0.29 -15.59 16.35
C TYR A 287 -0.11 -15.72 17.84
N ARG A 288 -1.36 -16.09 18.15
CA ARG A 288 -1.82 -16.28 19.54
C ARG A 288 -1.10 -17.43 20.20
N GLU A 289 -0.98 -18.54 19.47
CA GLU A 289 -0.25 -19.70 19.96
C GLU A 289 1.22 -19.34 20.19
N GLY A 290 1.83 -18.60 19.27
CA GLY A 290 3.20 -18.11 19.45
C GLY A 290 3.36 -17.27 20.71
N LEU A 291 2.44 -16.34 20.97
CA LEU A 291 2.50 -15.47 22.15
C LEU A 291 2.37 -16.25 23.47
N ILE A 292 1.50 -17.27 23.51
CA ILE A 292 1.31 -18.12 24.70
C ILE A 292 2.51 -19.06 24.87
N ASN A 293 2.99 -19.66 23.78
CA ASN A 293 4.05 -20.66 23.81
C ASN A 293 5.45 -20.06 24.05
N ALA A 294 5.64 -18.78 23.77
CA ALA A 294 6.89 -18.06 24.00
C ALA A 294 6.90 -17.33 25.35
N GLU A 295 5.90 -17.50 26.21
CA GLU A 295 5.77 -16.72 27.46
C GLU A 295 7.02 -16.84 28.35
N GLU A 296 7.52 -18.05 28.57
CA GLU A 296 8.72 -18.28 29.39
C GLU A 296 9.98 -17.64 28.77
N ASP A 297 10.17 -17.80 27.45
CA ASP A 297 11.31 -17.23 26.71
C ASP A 297 11.26 -15.70 26.72
N ILE A 298 10.07 -15.11 26.56
CA ILE A 298 9.86 -13.66 26.65
C ILE A 298 10.23 -13.17 28.05
N LEU A 299 9.79 -13.85 29.11
CA LEU A 299 10.13 -13.47 30.49
C LEU A 299 11.64 -13.54 30.75
N GLU A 300 12.34 -14.52 30.18
CA GLU A 300 13.79 -14.64 30.25
C GLU A 300 14.49 -13.48 29.53
N ILE A 301 14.09 -13.17 28.29
CA ILE A 301 14.60 -12.00 27.53
C ILE A 301 14.44 -10.72 28.35
N LEU A 302 13.26 -10.48 28.93
CA LEU A 302 13.00 -9.27 29.71
C LEU A 302 13.86 -9.18 30.97
N LYS A 303 14.07 -10.31 31.64
CA LYS A 303 14.92 -10.42 32.83
C LYS A 303 16.38 -10.13 32.49
N GLU A 304 16.90 -10.73 31.42
CA GLU A 304 18.29 -10.57 30.99
C GLU A 304 18.58 -9.14 30.53
N LYS A 305 17.69 -8.58 29.71
CA LYS A 305 17.82 -7.25 29.11
C LYS A 305 17.41 -6.11 30.05
N LYS A 306 16.86 -6.46 31.21
CA LYS A 306 16.34 -5.54 32.24
C LYS A 306 15.36 -4.53 31.63
N ASP A 307 14.40 -5.04 30.86
CA ASP A 307 13.41 -4.23 30.15
C ASP A 307 11.98 -4.55 30.61
N VAL A 308 11.02 -3.73 30.20
CA VAL A 308 9.59 -3.87 30.47
C VAL A 308 8.85 -4.06 29.16
N PHE A 309 8.03 -5.11 29.12
CA PHE A 309 7.13 -5.38 28.01
C PHE A 309 5.70 -4.98 28.35
N ASN A 310 5.12 -4.14 27.51
CA ASN A 310 3.74 -3.67 27.63
C ASN A 310 2.90 -4.17 26.46
N LEU A 311 1.67 -4.58 26.78
CA LEU A 311 0.66 -4.94 25.79
C LEU A 311 -0.40 -3.84 25.75
N ILE A 312 -0.44 -3.07 24.67
CA ILE A 312 -1.44 -2.02 24.47
C ILE A 312 -2.64 -2.62 23.77
N PHE A 313 -3.78 -2.69 24.46
CA PHE A 313 -5.04 -3.15 23.90
C PHE A 313 -5.78 -1.98 23.27
N ILE A 314 -6.20 -2.11 22.00
CA ILE A 314 -7.09 -1.14 21.37
C ILE A 314 -8.29 -1.83 20.77
N PHE A 315 -9.46 -1.52 21.32
CA PHE A 315 -10.73 -1.96 20.78
C PHE A 315 -11.13 -1.09 19.59
N TYR A 316 -11.66 -1.72 18.53
CA TYR A 316 -12.05 -1.01 17.33
C TYR A 316 -13.29 -1.62 16.68
N LYS A 317 -13.92 -0.81 15.85
CA LYS A 317 -14.92 -1.25 14.87
C LYS A 317 -14.39 -0.96 13.47
N THR A 318 -14.63 -1.86 12.53
CA THR A 318 -14.29 -1.65 11.13
C THR A 318 -15.39 -0.85 10.45
N LYS A 319 -15.06 0.32 9.89
CA LYS A 319 -15.99 1.11 9.08
C LYS A 319 -15.70 0.87 7.59
N GLY A 320 -16.13 -0.27 7.05
CA GLY A 320 -15.79 -0.70 5.69
C GLY A 320 -14.65 -1.73 5.66
N LYS A 321 -14.02 -1.92 4.49
CA LYS A 321 -13.10 -3.05 4.25
C LYS A 321 -11.69 -2.90 4.83
N ASP A 322 -11.18 -1.69 5.04
CA ASP A 322 -9.78 -1.44 5.46
C ASP A 322 -9.58 -0.27 6.44
N ASP A 323 -10.68 0.30 6.92
CA ASP A 323 -10.69 1.46 7.82
C ASP A 323 -10.95 1.00 9.25
N PHE A 324 -9.91 1.13 10.09
CA PHE A 324 -9.92 0.77 11.50
C PHE A 324 -10.03 2.03 12.36
N PHE A 325 -10.64 1.87 13.53
CA PHE A 325 -10.90 2.91 14.54
C PHE A 325 -11.99 3.87 14.07
N ASP A 326 -13.25 3.50 14.29
CA ASP A 326 -14.38 4.45 14.31
C ASP A 326 -14.60 4.92 15.75
#